data_AF-A0A528TGR1-F1
#
_entry.id   AF-A0A528TGR1-F1
#
_cell.length_a   1.000
_cell.length_b   1.000
_cell.length_c   1.000
_cell.angle_alpha   90.00
_cell.angle_beta   90.00
_cell.angle_gamma   90.00
#
_symmetry.space_group_name_H-M   'P 1'
#
loop_
_entity.id
_entity.type
_entity.pdbx_description
1 polymer ?
#
loop_
_entity_poly.entity_id
_entity_poly.type
_entity_poly.pdbx_seq_one_letter_code
_entity_poly.pdbx_strand_id
1 'polypeptide(L)'
;NSAIQYSDHVEGDGRGLYDQASDLGLEGVVSKRADAIYMSGRTKSWTKAKAQKTDDFVIAGYTVSDRAEGLAALGMAEFVDGELHYRG
;
A
#
# COMPACT_ATOMS: atom_id res chain seq x y z
N ASN A 1 -3.21 -4.50 -31.23
CA ASN A 1 -3.56 -4.45 -29.80
C ASN A 1 -4.44 -5.66 -29.49
N SER A 2 -4.00 -6.58 -28.64
CA SER A 2 -4.76 -7.78 -28.29
C SER A 2 -5.88 -7.44 -27.31
N ALA A 3 -7.04 -8.11 -27.42
CA ALA A 3 -8.13 -7.99 -26.46
C ALA A 3 -7.79 -8.54 -25.07
N ILE A 4 -6.73 -9.35 -24.97
CA ILE A 4 -6.21 -9.92 -23.72
C ILE A 4 -4.76 -9.52 -23.56
N GLN A 5 -4.40 -9.02 -22.38
CA GLN A 5 -3.04 -8.67 -21.98
C GLN A 5 -2.63 -9.54 -20.79
N TYR A 6 -1.43 -10.10 -20.86
CA TYR A 6 -0.83 -10.84 -19.76
C TYR A 6 0.01 -9.89 -18.90
N SER A 7 -0.09 -10.02 -17.57
CA SER A 7 0.84 -9.33 -16.68
C SER A 7 2.18 -10.06 -16.71
N ASP A 8 3.17 -9.44 -17.35
CA ASP A 8 4.52 -9.98 -17.42
C ASP A 8 5.16 -10.09 -16.02
N HIS A 9 6.22 -10.87 -15.92
CA HIS A 9 6.89 -11.13 -14.66
C HIS A 9 8.40 -11.33 -14.83
N VAL A 10 9.12 -11.22 -13.71
CA VAL A 10 10.53 -11.59 -13.61
C VAL A 10 10.66 -12.83 -12.74
N GLU A 11 11.56 -13.72 -13.11
CA GLU A 11 12.00 -14.82 -12.25
C GLU A 11 13.27 -14.39 -11.50
N GLY A 12 13.23 -14.43 -10.17
CA GLY A 12 14.29 -13.85 -9.35
C GLY A 12 14.22 -12.33 -9.25
N ASP A 13 15.24 -11.72 -8.65
CA ASP A 13 15.39 -10.25 -8.45
C ASP A 13 14.10 -9.47 -8.10
N GLY A 14 13.35 -9.96 -7.11
CA GLY A 14 12.14 -9.26 -6.65
C GLY A 14 12.43 -7.85 -6.10
N ARG A 15 13.67 -7.58 -5.68
CA ARG A 15 14.09 -6.26 -5.20
C ARG A 15 14.20 -5.28 -6.36
N GLY A 16 14.85 -5.64 -7.46
CA GLY A 16 14.93 -4.78 -8.65
C GLY A 16 13.55 -4.42 -9.21
N LEU A 17 12.65 -5.40 -9.33
CA LEU A 17 11.28 -5.13 -9.78
C LEU A 17 10.52 -4.23 -8.79
N TYR A 18 10.71 -4.43 -7.48
CA TYR A 18 10.11 -3.57 -6.45
C TYR A 18 10.59 -2.13 -6.55
N ASP A 19 11.90 -1.92 -6.68
CA ASP A 19 12.50 -0.57 -6.77
C ASP A 19 11.99 0.14 -8.04
N GLN A 20 11.95 -0.53 -9.19
CA GLN A 20 11.38 0.03 -10.43
C GLN A 20 9.88 0.33 -10.31
N ALA A 21 9.10 -0.59 -9.74
CA ALA A 21 7.67 -0.35 -9.52
C ALA A 21 7.44 0.87 -8.62
N SER A 22 8.28 1.03 -7.60
CA SER A 22 8.25 2.18 -6.68
C SER A 22 8.59 3.48 -7.40
N ASP A 23 9.64 3.50 -8.22
CA ASP A 23 10.06 4.67 -9.01
C ASP A 23 9.01 5.10 -10.04
N LEU A 24 8.25 4.14 -10.57
CA LEU A 24 7.10 4.39 -11.46
C LEU A 24 5.84 4.87 -10.72
N GLY A 25 5.89 5.00 -9.39
CA GLY A 25 4.74 5.39 -8.56
C GLY A 25 3.64 4.33 -8.49
N LEU A 26 3.94 3.07 -8.81
CA LEU A 26 3.01 1.96 -8.68
C LEU A 26 2.86 1.56 -7.20
N GLU A 27 1.80 0.81 -6.88
CA GLU A 27 1.54 0.38 -5.50
C GLU A 27 2.65 -0.53 -4.94
N GLY A 28 3.30 -1.31 -5.80
CA GLY A 28 4.35 -2.28 -5.44
C GLY A 28 4.26 -3.56 -6.28
N VAL A 29 4.69 -4.69 -5.73
CA VAL A 29 4.81 -5.97 -6.45
C VAL A 29 4.11 -7.12 -5.72
N VAL A 30 3.80 -8.19 -6.46
CA VAL A 30 3.28 -9.45 -5.91
C VAL A 30 4.22 -10.59 -6.28
N SER A 31 4.88 -11.16 -5.28
CA SER A 31 5.71 -12.36 -5.44
C SER A 31 4.84 -13.61 -5.36
N LYS A 32 4.98 -14.52 -6.33
CA LYS A 32 4.23 -15.78 -6.41
C LYS A 32 5.22 -16.95 -6.43
N ARG A 33 5.00 -17.96 -5.57
CA ARG A 33 5.77 -19.21 -5.63
C ARG A 33 5.40 -19.98 -6.90
N ALA A 34 6.39 -20.22 -7.77
CA ALA A 34 6.17 -20.81 -9.09
C ALA A 34 5.65 -22.25 -9.04
N ASP A 35 5.98 -23.00 -7.99
CA ASP A 35 5.60 -24.41 -7.78
C ASP A 35 4.30 -24.57 -6.98
N ALA A 36 3.68 -23.48 -6.55
CA ALA A 36 2.47 -23.54 -5.72
C ALA A 36 1.20 -23.64 -6.57
N ILE A 37 0.31 -24.56 -6.18
CA ILE A 37 -1.05 -24.59 -6.71
C ILE A 37 -1.85 -23.35 -6.28
N TYR A 38 -2.85 -22.99 -7.08
CA TYR A 38 -3.82 -21.97 -6.69
C TYR A 38 -4.65 -22.44 -5.50
N MET A 39 -4.79 -21.57 -4.50
CA MET A 39 -5.62 -21.80 -3.33
C MET A 39 -6.42 -20.53 -3.06
N SER A 40 -7.73 -20.66 -2.85
CA SER A 40 -8.56 -19.54 -2.46
C SER A 40 -8.26 -19.11 -1.01
N GLY A 41 -8.42 -17.82 -0.72
CA GLY A 41 -8.17 -17.26 0.61
C GLY A 41 -6.74 -16.76 0.83
N ARG A 42 -6.40 -16.45 2.09
CA ARG A 42 -5.07 -15.90 2.46
C ARG A 42 -4.04 -17.02 2.55
N THR A 43 -2.97 -16.89 1.77
CA THR A 43 -1.90 -17.89 1.70
C THR A 43 -0.53 -17.21 1.79
N LYS A 44 0.53 -18.02 1.92
CA LYS A 44 1.94 -17.54 1.85
C LYS A 44 2.56 -17.75 0.47
N SER A 45 1.85 -18.36 -0.48
CA SER A 45 2.35 -18.57 -1.83
C SER A 45 2.33 -17.29 -2.67
N TRP A 46 1.47 -16.33 -2.31
CA TRP A 46 1.40 -15.00 -2.91
C TRP A 46 1.64 -13.96 -1.83
N THR A 47 2.67 -13.14 -1.97
CA THR A 47 3.01 -12.09 -0.99
C THR A 47 3.11 -10.75 -1.70
N LYS A 48 2.38 -9.75 -1.17
CA LYS A 48 2.42 -8.38 -1.67
C LYS A 48 3.44 -7.56 -0.90
N ALA A 49 4.28 -6.83 -1.60
CA ALA A 49 5.16 -5.80 -1.04
C ALA A 49 4.73 -4.45 -1.61
N LYS A 50 4.29 -3.54 -0.75
CA LYS A 50 3.87 -2.19 -1.15
C LYS A 50 5.05 -1.21 -1.11
N ALA A 51 5.13 -0.35 -2.12
CA ALA A 51 6.08 0.76 -2.20
C ALA A 51 5.66 1.91 -1.27
N GLN A 52 4.36 2.20 -1.24
CA GLN A 52 3.80 3.23 -0.37
C GLN A 52 3.85 2.79 1.09
N LYS A 53 4.36 3.67 1.94
CA LYS A 53 4.26 3.53 3.39
C LYS A 53 2.84 3.92 3.81
N THR A 54 2.17 2.99 4.46
CA THR A 54 0.82 3.16 4.99
C THR A 54 0.80 2.65 6.42
N ASP A 55 0.07 3.34 7.28
CA ASP A 55 -0.15 2.93 8.65
C ASP A 55 -1.56 3.31 9.08
N ASP A 56 -2.00 2.78 10.22
CA ASP A 56 -3.32 3.03 10.78
C ASP A 56 -3.23 4.13 11.84
N PHE A 57 -4.04 5.19 11.68
CA PHE A 57 -4.07 6.32 12.60
C PHE A 57 -5.48 6.62 13.10
N VAL A 58 -5.57 7.19 14.30
CA VAL A 58 -6.80 7.73 14.89
C VAL A 58 -7.00 9.16 14.42
N ILE A 59 -8.22 9.55 14.07
CA ILE A 59 -8.57 10.96 13.84
C ILE A 59 -8.70 11.65 15.22
N ALA A 60 -7.72 12.49 15.56
CA ALA A 60 -7.68 13.25 16.81
C ALA A 60 -8.41 14.59 16.71
N GLY A 61 -8.63 15.10 15.49
CA GLY A 61 -9.35 16.36 15.26
C GLY A 61 -9.43 16.69 13.77
N TYR A 62 -10.02 17.85 13.47
CA TYR A 62 -10.13 18.36 12.11
C TYR A 62 -10.15 19.89 12.06
N THR A 63 -9.81 20.46 10.92
CA THR A 63 -10.01 21.88 10.62
C THR A 63 -11.07 22.04 9.54
N VAL A 64 -11.75 23.19 9.53
CA VAL A 64 -12.70 23.56 8.46
C VAL A 64 -12.18 24.77 7.68
N SER A 65 -12.58 24.91 6.42
CA SER A 65 -12.30 26.11 5.63
C SER A 65 -13.38 26.36 4.59
N ASP A 66 -13.64 27.63 4.30
CA ASP A 66 -14.57 28.02 3.24
C ASP A 66 -14.10 27.55 1.85
N ARG A 67 -12.79 27.53 1.60
CA ARG A 67 -12.20 27.01 0.34
C ARG A 67 -12.52 25.53 0.11
N ALA A 68 -12.54 24.74 1.18
CA ALA A 68 -12.88 23.33 1.12
C ALA A 68 -14.39 23.09 1.23
N GLU A 69 -15.19 24.15 1.41
CA GLU A 69 -16.64 24.09 1.67
C GLU A 69 -16.98 23.09 2.79
N GLY A 70 -16.17 23.04 3.85
CA GLY A 70 -16.30 22.04 4.92
C GLY A 70 -14.95 21.63 5.51
N LEU A 71 -14.76 20.32 5.72
CA LEU A 71 -13.53 19.75 6.25
C LEU A 71 -12.33 20.08 5.36
N ALA A 72 -11.30 20.68 5.95
CA ALA A 72 -10.09 21.08 5.26
C ALA A 72 -8.91 20.12 5.51
N ALA A 73 -8.77 19.62 6.73
CA ALA A 73 -7.72 18.69 7.11
C ALA A 73 -8.14 17.85 8.31
N LEU A 74 -7.55 16.66 8.43
CA LEU A 74 -7.65 15.79 9.60
C LEU A 74 -6.34 15.85 10.36
N GLY A 75 -6.42 16.00 11.68
CA GLY A 75 -5.30 15.75 12.56
C GLY A 75 -5.32 14.28 12.97
N MET A 76 -4.26 13.56 12.66
CA MET A 76 -4.08 12.13 12.92
C MET A 76 -3.17 11.91 14.14
N ALA A 77 -3.39 10.82 14.84
CA ALA A 77 -2.58 10.40 15.98
C ALA A 77 -2.40 8.88 16.03
N GLU A 78 -1.34 8.45 16.69
CA GLU A 78 -1.02 7.06 16.99
C GLU A 78 -1.14 6.84 18.49
N PHE A 79 -1.65 5.68 18.93
CA PHE A 79 -1.60 5.29 20.33
C PHE A 79 -0.25 4.66 20.66
N VAL A 80 0.53 5.32 21.50
CA VAL A 80 1.83 4.82 21.97
C VAL A 80 1.79 4.81 23.49
N ASP A 81 2.02 3.64 24.09
CA ASP A 81 2.06 3.46 25.56
C ASP A 81 0.82 3.99 26.31
N GLY A 82 -0.35 3.94 25.67
CA GLY A 82 -1.62 4.40 26.24
C GLY A 82 -1.90 5.89 26.04
N GLU A 83 -1.01 6.63 25.38
CA GLU A 83 -1.17 8.05 25.08
C GLU A 83 -1.33 8.31 23.58
N LEU A 84 -2.04 9.38 23.22
CA LEU A 84 -2.20 9.80 21.83
C LEU A 84 -1.02 10.69 21.42
N HIS A 85 -0.26 10.23 20.43
CA HIS A 85 0.85 10.95 19.84
C HIS A 85 0.46 11.49 18.46
N TYR A 86 0.51 12.81 18.27
CA TYR A 86 0.17 13.44 16.99
C TYR A 86 1.12 13.03 15.85
N ARG A 87 0.57 12.82 14.64
CA ARG A 87 1.27 12.29 13.45
C ARG A 87 0.98 13.05 12.15
N GLY A 88 0.34 14.22 12.23
CA GLY A 88 -0.01 15.07 11.08
C GLY A 88 -1.51 15.21 10.91
#